data_AF-A0A1V3WLN1-F1
#
_entry.id   AF-A0A1V3WLN1-F1
#
_cell.length_a   1.000
_cell.length_b   1.000
_cell.length_c   1.000
_cell.angle_alpha   90.00
_cell.angle_beta   90.00
_cell.angle_gamma   90.00
#
_symmetry.space_group_name_H-M   'P 1'
#
loop_
_entity.id
_entity.type
_entity.pdbx_description
1 polymer ?
#
loop_
_entity_poly.entity_id
_entity_poly.type
_entity_poly.pdbx_seq_one_letter_code
_entity_poly.pdbx_strand_id
1 'polypeptide(L)' 'MANFVMLPPEINSLRMFTGAGSTPMLDAAAAWTGLASELGTAASSFSGVTSGLALESWQGAASAAMTAAAARTRSC' A
#
# COMPACT_ATOMS: atom_id res chain seq x y z
N MET A 1 6.00 -18.53 -27.38
CA MET A 1 5.50 -19.13 -26.11
C MET A 1 6.02 -20.56 -26.05
N ALA A 2 6.79 -20.92 -25.01
CA ALA A 2 7.25 -22.31 -24.87
C ALA A 2 6.07 -23.21 -24.46
N ASN A 3 5.91 -24.35 -25.11
CA ASN A 3 4.91 -25.35 -24.72
C ASN A 3 5.51 -26.32 -23.70
N PHE A 4 5.16 -26.18 -22.42
CA PHE A 4 5.67 -27.02 -21.34
C PHE A 4 5.29 -28.50 -21.47
N VAL A 5 4.19 -28.82 -22.17
CA VAL A 5 3.69 -30.19 -22.37
C VAL A 5 4.58 -30.98 -23.34
N MET A 6 5.37 -30.28 -24.17
CA MET A 6 6.32 -30.90 -25.12
C MET A 6 7.72 -31.10 -24.52
N LEU A 7 7.97 -30.62 -23.29
CA LEU A 7 9.24 -30.82 -22.60
C LEU A 7 9.21 -32.11 -21.77
N PRO A 8 10.31 -32.87 -21.74
CA PRO A 8 10.40 -34.05 -20.88
C PRO A 8 10.34 -33.63 -19.40
N PRO A 9 9.85 -34.51 -18.51
CA PRO A 9 9.56 -34.18 -17.11
C PRO A 9 10.80 -33.70 -16.34
N GLU A 10 12.00 -34.15 -16.70
CA GLU A 10 13.27 -33.73 -16.10
C GLU A 10 13.51 -32.23 -16.27
N ILE A 11 13.18 -31.67 -17.44
CA ILE A 11 13.36 -30.24 -17.73
C ILE A 11 12.36 -29.40 -16.95
N ASN A 12 11.09 -29.82 -16.91
CA ASN A 12 10.07 -29.11 -16.13
C ASN A 12 10.36 -29.19 -14.63
N SER A 13 10.82 -30.36 -14.14
CA SER A 13 11.19 -30.56 -12.73
C SER A 13 12.38 -29.71 -12.34
N LEU A 14 13.46 -29.71 -13.15
CA LEU A 14 14.63 -28.86 -12.90
C LEU A 14 14.23 -27.37 -12.79
N ARG A 15 13.33 -26.89 -13.65
CA ARG A 15 12.83 -25.51 -13.58
C ARG A 15 12.00 -25.22 -12.33
N MET A 16 11.22 -26.19 -11.85
CA MET A 16 10.37 -26.02 -10.68
C MET A 16 11.14 -26.08 -9.35
N PHE A 17 12.16 -26.94 -9.28
CA PHE A 17 12.92 -27.20 -8.05
C PHE A 17 14.20 -26.38 -7.91
N THR A 18 14.52 -25.54 -8.90
CA THR A 18 15.64 -24.59 -8.81
C THR A 18 15.12 -23.16 -8.71
N GLY A 19 15.95 -22.27 -8.17
CA GLY A 19 15.62 -20.85 -7.99
C GLY A 19 15.46 -20.44 -6.54
N ALA A 20 15.05 -19.19 -6.32
CA ALA A 20 15.05 -18.55 -5.00
C ALA A 20 13.90 -18.98 -4.06
N GLY A 21 13.02 -19.88 -4.51
CA GLY A 21 11.83 -20.28 -3.75
C GLY A 21 10.85 -19.11 -3.52
N SER A 22 10.04 -19.21 -2.47
CA SER A 22 9.01 -18.21 -2.15
C SER A 22 9.52 -17.02 -1.33
N THR A 23 10.73 -17.08 -0.76
CA THR A 23 11.25 -16.05 0.14
C THR A 23 11.17 -14.63 -0.44
N PRO A 24 11.59 -14.37 -1.69
CA PRO A 24 11.47 -13.01 -2.25
C PRO A 24 10.02 -12.50 -2.33
N MET A 25 9.04 -13.40 -2.53
CA MET A 25 7.63 -13.04 -2.53
C MET A 25 7.12 -12.74 -1.11
N LEU A 26 7.61 -13.48 -0.11
CA LEU A 26 7.29 -13.23 1.29
C LEU A 26 7.89 -11.90 1.77
N ASP A 27 9.12 -11.58 1.38
CA ASP A 27 9.77 -10.30 1.67
C ASP A 27 8.99 -9.14 1.04
N ALA A 28 8.58 -9.28 -0.22
CA ALA A 28 7.72 -8.29 -0.88
C ALA A 28 6.38 -8.12 -0.15
N ALA A 29 5.74 -9.20 0.30
CA ALA A 29 4.50 -9.14 1.06
C ALA A 29 4.68 -8.42 2.42
N ALA A 30 5.80 -8.67 3.10
CA ALA A 30 6.14 -7.96 4.34
C ALA A 30 6.36 -6.46 4.08
N ALA A 31 7.06 -6.10 3.00
CA ALA A 31 7.26 -4.71 2.60
C ALA A 31 5.93 -3.99 2.29
N TRP A 32 5.03 -4.64 1.55
CA TRP A 32 3.68 -4.10 1.30
C TRP A 32 2.87 -3.92 2.58
N THR A 33 3.01 -4.84 3.53
CA THR A 33 2.38 -4.73 4.86
C THR A 33 2.94 -3.53 5.64
N GLY A 34 4.26 -3.33 5.62
CA GLY A 34 4.92 -2.18 6.23
C GLY A 34 4.43 -0.86 5.63
N LEU A 35 4.39 -0.78 4.30
CA LEU A 35 3.88 0.39 3.58
C LEU A 35 2.42 0.70 3.98
N ALA A 36 1.56 -0.31 4.02
CA ALA A 36 0.17 -0.13 4.43
C ALA A 36 0.03 0.41 5.87
N SER A 37 0.88 -0.07 6.79
CA SER A 37 0.93 0.44 8.16
C SER A 37 1.32 1.91 8.21
N GLU A 38 2.39 2.30 7.51
CA GLU A 38 2.87 3.69 7.46
C GLU A 38 1.83 4.63 6.86
N LEU A 39 1.16 4.23 5.77
CA LEU A 39 0.06 4.99 5.19
C LEU A 39 -1.09 5.17 6.18
N GLY A 40 -1.46 4.12 6.93
CA GLY A 40 -2.49 4.20 7.96
C GLY A 40 -2.14 5.18 9.09
N THR A 41 -0.88 5.19 9.55
CA THR A 41 -0.38 6.16 10.54
C THR A 41 -0.39 7.58 10.00
N ALA A 42 0.05 7.78 8.75
CA ALA A 42 0.04 9.09 8.10
C ALA A 42 -1.38 9.65 7.94
N ALA A 43 -2.33 8.82 7.48
CA ALA A 43 -3.73 9.19 7.36
C ALA A 43 -4.36 9.58 8.71
N SER A 44 -4.06 8.82 9.76
CA SER A 44 -4.52 9.11 11.13
C SER A 44 -3.97 10.44 11.65
N SER A 45 -2.69 10.71 11.41
CA SER A 45 -2.02 11.96 11.80
C SER A 45 -2.61 13.16 11.06
N PHE A 46 -2.80 13.04 9.75
CA PHE A 46 -3.43 14.07 8.93
C PHE A 46 -4.87 14.35 9.38
N SER A 47 -5.64 13.32 9.72
CA SER A 47 -6.97 13.48 10.29
C SER A 47 -6.94 14.21 11.63
N GLY A 48 -6.01 13.87 12.52
CA GLY A 48 -5.83 14.52 13.81
C GLY A 48 -5.58 16.02 13.64
N VAL A 49 -4.57 16.40 12.86
CA VAL A 49 -4.21 17.81 12.62
C VAL A 49 -5.38 18.58 12.00
N THR A 50 -6.03 18.03 10.97
CA THR A 50 -7.14 18.71 10.29
C THR A 50 -8.36 18.87 11.18
N SER A 51 -8.65 17.89 12.05
CA SER A 51 -9.73 18.00 13.04
C SER A 51 -9.44 19.04 14.12
N GLY A 52 -8.22 19.07 14.67
CA GLY A 52 -7.82 20.08 15.65
C GLY A 52 -7.90 21.49 15.05
N LEU A 53 -7.34 21.68 13.86
CA LEU A 53 -7.36 22.97 13.17
C LEU A 53 -8.79 23.48 12.87
N ALA A 54 -9.72 22.58 12.54
CA ALA A 54 -11.09 22.93 12.20
C ALA A 54 -12.00 23.20 13.40
N LEU A 55 -11.73 22.52 14.54
CA LEU A 55 -12.58 22.57 15.73
C LEU A 55 -12.08 23.57 16.79
N GLU A 56 -10.84 24.03 16.68
CA GLU A 56 -10.25 24.99 17.62
C GLU A 56 -10.44 26.46 17.16
N SER A 57 -9.43 27.32 17.31
CA SER A 57 -9.56 28.77 17.12
C SER A 57 -9.65 29.21 15.66
N TRP A 58 -9.36 28.32 14.70
CA TRP A 58 -9.39 28.66 13.27
C TRP A 58 -10.74 28.32 12.64
N GLN A 59 -11.66 29.29 12.68
CA GLN A 59 -13.02 29.16 12.16
C GLN A 59 -13.29 30.10 10.99
N GLY A 60 -14.29 29.76 10.16
CA GLY A 60 -14.73 30.55 9.00
C GLY A 60 -14.50 29.88 7.64
N ALA A 61 -14.80 30.61 6.56
CA ALA A 61 -14.83 30.05 5.20
C ALA A 61 -13.51 29.41 4.74
N ALA A 62 -12.36 29.96 5.18
CA ALA A 62 -11.05 29.39 4.86
C ALA A 62 -10.80 28.03 5.55
N SER A 63 -11.22 27.89 6.81
CA SER A 63 -11.13 26.62 7.56
C SER A 63 -12.06 25.55 6.96
N ALA A 64 -13.27 25.95 6.54
CA ALA A 64 -14.21 25.09 5.82
C ALA A 64 -13.66 24.61 4.46
N ALA A 65 -12.96 25.48 3.72
CA ALA A 65 -12.32 25.11 2.46
C ALA A 65 -11.17 24.10 2.65
N MET A 66 -10.33 24.27 3.68
CA MET A 66 -9.25 23.33 4.00
C MET A 66 -9.77 21.96 4.45
N THR A 67 -10.82 21.90 5.27
CA THR A 67 -11.44 20.62 5.67
C THR A 67 -12.05 19.89 4.49
N ALA A 68 -12.71 20.60 3.57
CA ALA A 68 -13.22 20.00 2.34
C ALA A 68 -12.10 19.43 1.44
N ALA A 69 -10.99 20.15 1.31
CA ALA A 69 -9.82 19.66 0.58
C ALA A 69 -9.18 18.43 1.25
N ALA A 70 -9.09 18.43 2.58
CA ALA A 70 -8.58 17.31 3.38
C ALA A 70 -9.51 16.09 3.39
N ALA A 71 -10.82 16.27 3.20
CA ALA A 71 -11.76 15.17 3.04
C ALA A 71 -11.54 14.46 1.70
N ARG A 72 -11.24 15.22 0.63
CA ARG A 72 -11.00 14.68 -0.71
C ARG A 72 -9.76 13.77 -0.79
N THR A 73 -8.69 14.09 -0.07
CA THR A 73 -7.47 13.26 -0.06
C THR A 73 -7.64 11.93 0.68
N ARG A 74 -8.70 11.75 1.46
CA ARG A 74 -9.03 10.46 2.11
C ARG A 74 -9.77 9.48 1.20
N SER A 75 -10.19 9.93 0.02
CA SER A 75 -10.98 9.14 -0.94
C SER A 75 -10.17 8.56 -2.10
N CYS A 76 -8.86 8.84 -2.16
CA CYS A 76 -7.91 8.16 -3.04
C CYS A 76 -7.26 7.00 -2.28
#